data_AF-A0A2U1L9R8-F1
#
_entry.id   AF-A0A2U1L9R8-F1
#
_cell.length_a   1.000
_cell.length_b   1.000
_cell.length_c   1.000
_cell.angle_alpha   90.00
_cell.angle_beta   90.00
_cell.angle_gamma   90.00
#
_symmetry.space_group_name_H-M   'P 1'
#
loop_
_entity.id
_entity.type
_entity.pdbx_description
1 polymer ?
#
loop_
_entity_poly.entity_id
_entity_poly.type
_entity_poly.pdbx_seq_one_letter_code
_entity_poly.pdbx_strand_id
1 'polypeptide(L)'
;MDPRDAERSLKAINNAIHEVYSHKPTTRSIHDLCSKASRLVQNKFGQKLYSGIVSTMASHLKQMTTSIEKVSPDVPLFLEELIKKWMEHDKAFQILRPVFMCMDGTCSPSTHKAHAQELGATLWVDNVICSSNIKGDLKFAVMEMVQAEREGEGINRDLMKNLAKMLMDFGHSVYQEMFEQPFIMISTNLYTPESEELMNNYDCEYYLKITERRLNEEIERVSDYLDVKHDFAAKSIAKIINVLENIMIETHMDTLVRSGLVRMIEHDKYDDLARMYNLFRRVPEGINKIFNVMNSHFGKTVTELATHPERIEDPIDCVQNILDEKEKRDKIINLSFNDDLKIQKLMDHWFKGCINAPHVAEFISEFVDDKLRKGANGYDVEIVLNKVMVLIRLLFPGRKVLFESHYKQHMRERFLSGIGRYVPAYAEISMIEKLKKEFSHQFTSELEAMLSDAKKGIITHG
;
A
#
# COMPACT_ATOMS: atom_id res chain seq x y z
N MET A 1 -48.17 23.17 39.84
CA MET A 1 -47.07 23.35 40.83
C MET A 1 -46.90 24.84 41.11
N ASP A 2 -46.72 25.27 42.37
CA ASP A 2 -46.38 26.66 42.73
C ASP A 2 -45.00 27.02 42.12
N PRO A 3 -44.84 28.17 41.44
CA PRO A 3 -43.55 28.65 40.94
C PRO A 3 -42.40 28.60 41.96
N ARG A 4 -42.68 28.86 43.24
CA ARG A 4 -41.67 28.82 44.32
C ARG A 4 -41.19 27.41 44.63
N ASP A 5 -42.07 26.42 44.51
CA ASP A 5 -41.70 25.02 44.65
C ASP A 5 -40.89 24.54 43.45
N ALA A 6 -41.16 25.07 42.25
CA ALA A 6 -40.39 24.77 41.06
C ALA A 6 -38.95 25.29 41.20
N GLU A 7 -38.79 26.51 41.71
CA GLU A 7 -37.48 27.12 41.96
C GLU A 7 -36.68 26.38 43.05
N ARG A 8 -37.35 25.92 44.12
CA ARG A 8 -36.71 25.07 45.15
C ARG A 8 -36.24 23.72 44.59
N SER A 9 -37.04 23.09 43.72
CA SER A 9 -36.64 21.85 43.04
C SER A 9 -35.43 22.09 42.11
N LEU A 10 -35.44 23.16 41.32
CA LEU A 10 -34.32 23.53 40.43
C LEU A 10 -33.03 23.79 41.21
N LYS A 11 -33.11 24.58 42.28
CA LYS A 11 -31.96 24.86 43.15
C LYS A 11 -31.37 23.58 43.75
N ALA A 12 -32.21 22.62 44.15
CA ALA A 12 -31.73 21.35 44.67
C ALA A 12 -30.99 20.51 43.63
N ILE A 13 -31.48 20.49 42.39
CA ILE A 13 -30.81 19.78 41.29
C ILE A 13 -29.46 20.45 40.98
N ASN A 14 -29.42 21.77 40.86
CA ASN A 14 -28.16 22.50 40.62
C ASN A 14 -27.15 22.32 41.76
N ASN A 15 -27.60 22.32 43.02
CA ASN A 15 -26.73 22.03 44.17
C ASN A 15 -26.14 20.62 44.09
N ALA A 16 -26.93 19.62 43.71
CA ALA A 16 -26.42 18.26 43.52
C ALA A 16 -25.37 18.19 42.40
N ILE A 17 -25.55 18.94 41.30
CA ILE A 17 -24.53 19.07 40.24
C ILE A 17 -23.24 19.65 40.83
N HIS A 18 -23.31 20.74 41.60
CA HIS A 18 -22.13 21.29 42.29
C HIS A 18 -21.46 20.28 43.22
N GLU A 19 -22.23 19.50 43.98
CA GLU A 19 -21.70 18.45 44.88
C GLU A 19 -20.94 17.37 44.09
N VAL A 20 -21.54 16.86 43.00
CA VAL A 20 -20.92 15.84 42.15
C VAL A 20 -19.62 16.33 41.51
N TYR A 21 -19.61 17.53 40.91
CA TYR A 21 -18.41 18.13 40.31
C TYR A 21 -17.35 18.52 41.36
N SER A 22 -17.74 18.76 42.61
CA SER A 22 -16.81 19.00 43.72
C SER A 22 -16.31 17.72 44.40
N HIS A 23 -16.64 16.54 43.85
CA HIS A 23 -16.38 15.23 44.45
C HIS A 23 -16.91 15.06 45.89
N LYS A 24 -17.99 15.78 46.22
CA LYS A 24 -18.68 15.66 47.52
C LYS A 24 -19.84 14.67 47.41
N PRO A 25 -20.14 13.90 48.47
CA PRO A 25 -21.31 13.02 48.47
C PRO A 25 -22.58 13.86 48.30
N THR A 26 -23.48 13.42 47.42
CA THR A 26 -24.74 14.13 47.16
C THR A 26 -25.61 14.11 48.41
N THR A 27 -26.06 15.29 48.85
CA THR A 27 -26.92 15.45 50.04
C THR A 27 -28.31 14.82 49.88
N ARG A 28 -28.71 14.50 48.64
CA ARG A 28 -29.96 13.83 48.30
C ARG A 28 -29.68 12.61 47.42
N SER A 29 -30.57 11.62 47.49
CA SER A 29 -30.47 10.44 46.62
C SER A 29 -30.79 10.81 45.17
N ILE A 30 -30.14 10.13 44.22
CA ILE A 30 -30.41 10.31 42.79
C ILE A 30 -31.90 10.07 42.48
N HIS A 31 -32.55 9.11 43.18
CA HIS A 31 -33.98 8.85 43.04
C HIS A 31 -34.85 10.06 43.43
N ASP A 32 -34.53 10.77 44.52
CA ASP A 32 -35.25 12.00 44.89
C ASP A 32 -35.03 13.13 43.87
N LEU A 33 -33.83 13.24 43.31
CA LEU A 33 -33.54 14.20 42.23
C LEU A 33 -34.31 13.89 40.96
N CYS A 34 -34.37 12.61 40.56
CA CYS A 34 -35.20 12.14 39.43
C CYS A 34 -36.69 12.47 39.65
N SER A 35 -37.24 12.17 40.83
CA SER A 35 -38.63 12.50 41.15
C SER A 35 -38.92 14.00 41.04
N LYS A 36 -38.00 14.85 41.52
CA LYS A 36 -38.11 16.31 41.38
C LYS A 36 -38.02 16.75 39.92
N ALA A 37 -37.12 16.18 39.14
CA ALA A 37 -36.98 16.45 37.71
C ALA A 37 -38.25 16.07 36.96
N SER A 38 -38.77 14.85 37.13
CA SER A 38 -40.02 14.40 36.51
C SER A 38 -41.21 15.30 36.89
N ARG A 39 -41.31 15.69 38.15
CA ARG A 39 -42.38 16.61 38.61
C ARG A 39 -42.27 17.98 37.94
N LEU A 40 -41.06 18.51 37.75
CA LEU A 40 -40.85 19.77 37.03
C LEU A 40 -41.28 19.66 35.56
N VAL A 41 -40.93 18.56 34.88
CA VAL A 41 -41.29 18.38 33.47
C VAL A 41 -42.79 18.18 33.27
N GLN A 42 -43.43 17.38 34.12
CA GLN A 42 -44.90 17.22 34.14
C GLN A 42 -45.65 18.54 34.33
N ASN A 43 -45.06 19.51 35.03
CA ASN A 43 -45.63 20.84 35.26
C ASN A 43 -45.21 21.90 34.22
N LYS A 44 -44.72 21.50 33.04
CA LYS A 44 -44.28 22.38 31.93
C LYS A 44 -43.07 23.28 32.26
N PHE A 45 -42.25 22.92 33.25
CA PHE A 45 -40.99 23.62 33.57
C PHE A 45 -39.75 22.99 32.93
N GLY A 46 -39.91 22.07 31.97
CA GLY A 46 -38.81 21.31 31.35
C GLY A 46 -37.71 22.18 30.73
N GLN A 47 -38.05 23.23 30.00
CA GLN A 47 -37.06 24.12 29.36
C GLN A 47 -36.21 24.90 30.39
N LYS A 48 -36.82 25.35 31.49
CA LYS A 48 -36.11 26.02 32.59
C LYS A 48 -35.20 25.06 33.35
N LEU A 49 -35.60 23.79 33.49
CA LEU A 49 -34.77 22.74 34.06
C LEU A 49 -33.54 22.49 33.17
N TYR A 50 -33.76 22.31 31.87
CA TYR A 50 -32.69 22.09 30.91
C TYR A 50 -31.68 23.25 30.91
N SER A 51 -32.14 24.50 30.78
CA SER A 51 -31.24 25.66 30.76
C SER A 51 -30.50 25.86 32.08
N GLY A 52 -31.14 25.56 33.22
CA GLY A 52 -30.51 25.61 34.54
C GLY A 52 -29.37 24.60 34.70
N ILE A 53 -29.60 23.36 34.26
CA ILE A 53 -28.59 22.29 34.28
C ILE A 53 -27.43 22.63 33.35
N VAL A 54 -27.72 22.98 32.09
CA VAL A 54 -26.72 23.33 31.09
C VAL A 54 -25.86 24.50 31.55
N SER A 55 -26.47 25.56 32.08
CA SER A 55 -25.74 26.72 32.62
C SER A 55 -24.83 26.35 33.80
N THR A 56 -25.32 25.51 34.71
CA THR A 56 -24.54 25.05 35.88
C THR A 56 -23.34 24.21 35.45
N MET A 57 -23.55 23.26 34.54
CA MET A 57 -22.47 22.42 34.00
C MET A 57 -21.46 23.25 33.19
N ALA A 58 -21.92 24.16 32.33
CA ALA A 58 -21.05 25.05 31.56
C ALA A 58 -20.17 25.93 32.47
N SER A 59 -20.67 26.35 33.63
CA SER A 59 -19.88 27.08 34.63
C SER A 59 -18.72 26.23 35.19
N HIS A 60 -18.98 24.96 35.51
CA HIS A 60 -17.92 24.02 35.94
C HIS A 60 -16.92 23.74 34.82
N LEU A 61 -17.40 23.55 33.59
CA LEU A 61 -16.55 23.32 32.43
C LEU A 61 -15.62 24.51 32.19
N LYS A 62 -16.07 25.75 32.35
CA LYS A 62 -15.20 26.94 32.27
C LYS A 62 -14.08 26.93 33.33
N GLN A 63 -14.37 26.46 34.55
CA GLN A 63 -13.35 26.32 35.59
C GLN A 63 -12.33 25.22 35.22
N MET A 64 -12.80 24.10 34.66
CA MET A 64 -11.93 23.04 34.15
C MET A 64 -11.05 23.53 32.99
N THR A 65 -11.62 24.25 32.01
CA THR A 65 -10.89 24.91 30.91
C THR A 65 -9.76 25.78 31.45
N THR A 66 -10.05 26.64 32.44
CA THR A 66 -9.03 27.51 33.07
C THR A 66 -7.92 26.71 33.77
N SER A 67 -8.23 25.51 34.29
CA SER A 67 -7.23 24.63 34.89
C SER A 67 -6.32 23.99 33.83
N ILE A 68 -6.90 23.55 32.71
CA ILE A 68 -6.17 22.94 31.59
C ILE A 68 -5.24 23.96 30.94
N GLU A 69 -5.73 25.18 30.70
CA GLU A 69 -4.96 26.27 30.09
C GLU A 69 -3.71 26.67 30.91
N LYS A 70 -3.71 26.46 32.23
CA LYS A 70 -2.55 26.77 33.09
C LYS A 70 -1.38 25.81 32.92
N VAL A 71 -1.63 24.63 32.38
CA VAL A 71 -0.60 23.60 32.18
C VAL A 71 0.08 23.79 30.81
N SER A 72 -0.58 24.47 29.87
CA SER A 72 0.04 24.94 28.63
C SER A 72 1.20 25.90 28.93
N PRO A 73 2.38 25.78 28.28
CA PRO A 73 2.62 25.05 27.03
C PRO A 73 3.26 23.66 27.17
N ASP A 74 3.35 23.07 28.36
CA ASP A 74 3.92 21.70 28.50
C ASP A 74 2.97 20.68 27.88
N VAL A 75 3.29 20.19 26.68
CA VAL A 75 2.38 19.39 25.85
C VAL A 75 1.98 18.05 26.49
N PRO A 76 2.90 17.21 26.99
CA PRO A 76 2.52 16.00 27.69
C PRO A 76 1.60 16.27 28.89
N LEU A 77 1.94 17.23 29.74
CA LEU A 77 1.12 17.56 30.91
C LEU A 77 -0.24 18.16 30.52
N PHE A 78 -0.29 18.98 29.47
CA PHE A 78 -1.52 19.55 28.93
C PHE A 78 -2.49 18.45 28.45
N LEU A 79 -1.99 17.48 27.68
CA LEU A 79 -2.79 16.36 27.18
C LEU A 79 -3.26 15.45 28.32
N GLU A 80 -2.39 15.17 29.30
CA GLU A 80 -2.74 14.39 30.50
C GLU A 80 -3.85 15.06 31.31
N GLU A 81 -3.73 16.37 31.58
CA GLU A 81 -4.75 17.11 32.34
C GLU A 81 -6.05 17.24 31.53
N LEU A 82 -5.99 17.42 30.21
CA LEU A 82 -7.18 17.44 29.35
C LEU A 82 -7.96 16.12 29.42
N ILE A 83 -7.27 14.99 29.23
CA ILE A 83 -7.89 13.65 29.29
C ILE A 83 -8.44 13.37 30.69
N LYS A 84 -7.67 13.69 31.74
CA LYS A 84 -8.10 13.52 33.12
C LYS A 84 -9.36 14.33 33.43
N LYS A 85 -9.42 15.60 33.00
CA LYS A 85 -10.59 16.47 33.21
C LYS A 85 -11.81 15.97 32.43
N TRP A 86 -11.61 15.42 31.24
CA TRP A 86 -12.67 14.73 30.51
C TRP A 86 -13.20 13.53 31.30
N MET A 87 -12.33 12.67 31.84
CA MET A 87 -12.73 11.52 32.64
C MET A 87 -13.49 11.92 33.92
N GLU A 88 -13.09 13.02 34.58
CA GLU A 88 -13.81 13.60 35.72
C GLU A 88 -15.23 14.05 35.32
N HIS A 89 -15.34 14.76 34.18
CA HIS A 89 -16.61 15.23 33.64
C HIS A 89 -17.52 14.09 33.18
N ASP A 90 -17.02 13.11 32.44
CA ASP A 90 -17.81 11.94 32.02
C ASP A 90 -18.32 11.17 33.24
N LYS A 91 -17.48 10.93 34.25
CA LYS A 91 -17.91 10.27 35.49
C LYS A 91 -19.03 11.06 36.20
N ALA A 92 -18.89 12.38 36.31
CA ALA A 92 -19.92 13.24 36.88
C ALA A 92 -21.23 13.17 36.07
N PHE A 93 -21.12 13.17 34.75
CA PHE A 93 -22.23 13.03 33.83
C PHE A 93 -22.95 11.68 33.98
N GLN A 94 -22.22 10.57 34.06
CA GLN A 94 -22.80 9.23 34.25
C GLN A 94 -23.58 9.13 35.58
N ILE A 95 -23.10 9.75 36.65
CA ILE A 95 -23.81 9.81 37.95
C ILE A 95 -25.15 10.56 37.81
N LEU A 96 -25.17 11.65 37.04
CA LEU A 96 -26.33 12.51 36.86
C LEU A 96 -27.25 12.06 35.70
N ARG A 97 -26.83 11.09 34.89
CA ARG A 97 -27.56 10.55 33.74
C ARG A 97 -29.02 10.18 34.03
N PRO A 98 -29.37 9.54 35.17
CA PRO A 98 -30.76 9.25 35.48
C PRO A 98 -31.63 10.51 35.61
N VAL A 99 -31.07 11.60 36.13
CA VAL A 99 -31.77 12.89 36.23
C VAL A 99 -31.99 13.49 34.84
N PHE A 100 -31.00 13.36 33.94
CA PHE A 100 -31.12 13.84 32.57
C PHE A 100 -32.16 13.06 31.77
N MET A 101 -32.21 11.73 31.93
CA MET A 101 -33.23 10.88 31.29
C MET A 101 -34.66 11.24 31.71
N CYS A 102 -34.87 11.73 32.93
CA CYS A 102 -36.18 12.21 33.36
C CYS A 102 -36.68 13.43 32.55
N MET A 103 -35.78 14.16 31.88
CA MET A 103 -36.14 15.28 31.01
C MET A 103 -36.66 14.82 29.65
N ASP A 104 -36.19 13.67 29.15
CA ASP A 104 -36.51 13.16 27.81
C ASP A 104 -37.92 12.55 27.70
N GLY A 105 -38.50 12.11 28.82
CA GLY A 105 -39.77 11.35 28.85
C GLY A 105 -41.04 12.16 28.54
N THR A 106 -40.97 13.48 28.45
CA THR A 106 -42.17 14.35 28.37
C THR A 106 -42.06 15.55 27.43
N CYS A 107 -40.93 15.71 26.72
CA CYS A 107 -40.76 16.66 25.63
C CYS A 107 -40.99 15.93 24.28
N SER A 108 -42.20 15.92 23.72
CA SER A 108 -42.46 15.35 22.38
C SER A 108 -42.28 16.41 21.27
N PRO A 109 -42.18 16.06 19.95
CA PRO A 109 -41.82 14.79 19.31
C PRO A 109 -40.47 14.89 18.53
N SER A 110 -39.93 13.72 18.16
CA SER A 110 -38.92 13.47 17.11
C SER A 110 -37.51 14.10 17.10
N THR A 111 -37.15 15.13 17.89
CA THR A 111 -35.82 15.78 17.77
C THR A 111 -34.90 15.75 19.00
N HIS A 112 -35.38 15.29 20.17
CA HIS A 112 -34.67 15.51 21.44
C HIS A 112 -34.19 14.24 22.18
N LYS A 113 -34.47 13.04 21.69
CA LYS A 113 -34.02 11.78 22.35
C LYS A 113 -32.51 11.53 22.30
N ALA A 114 -31.80 12.12 21.34
CA ALA A 114 -30.34 12.07 21.26
C ALA A 114 -29.67 12.99 22.31
N HIS A 115 -30.40 13.99 22.82
CA HIS A 115 -29.80 15.07 23.59
C HIS A 115 -29.26 14.62 24.94
N ALA A 116 -29.99 13.88 25.79
CA ALA A 116 -29.47 13.54 27.12
C ALA A 116 -28.35 12.48 27.13
N GLN A 117 -28.20 11.70 26.06
CA GLN A 117 -27.08 10.75 25.95
C GLN A 117 -25.80 11.43 25.46
N GLU A 118 -25.93 12.43 24.58
CA GLU A 118 -24.82 13.13 23.97
C GLU A 118 -24.48 14.46 24.68
N LEU A 119 -25.36 14.97 25.55
CA LEU A 119 -25.22 16.28 26.20
C LEU A 119 -23.87 16.47 26.88
N GLY A 120 -23.36 15.44 27.57
CA GLY A 120 -22.07 15.50 28.25
C GLY A 120 -20.93 15.77 27.26
N ALA A 121 -20.92 15.06 26.14
CA ALA A 121 -19.94 15.25 25.06
C ALA A 121 -20.14 16.58 24.34
N THR A 122 -21.38 16.95 23.99
CA THR A 122 -21.68 18.23 23.33
C THR A 122 -21.21 19.41 24.19
N LEU A 123 -21.54 19.43 25.49
CA LEU A 123 -21.11 20.49 26.38
C LEU A 123 -19.60 20.56 26.52
N TRP A 124 -18.92 19.40 26.57
CA TRP A 124 -17.46 19.36 26.61
C TRP A 124 -16.82 19.93 25.35
N VAL A 125 -17.31 19.51 24.17
CA VAL A 125 -16.84 20.03 22.89
C VAL A 125 -17.03 21.54 22.82
N ASP A 126 -18.23 22.04 23.10
CA ASP A 126 -18.56 23.45 22.95
C ASP A 126 -17.81 24.37 23.94
N ASN A 127 -17.59 23.91 25.17
CA ASN A 127 -17.03 24.76 26.24
C ASN A 127 -15.53 24.54 26.49
N VAL A 128 -14.98 23.38 26.12
CA VAL A 128 -13.58 23.02 26.38
C VAL A 128 -12.82 22.90 25.06
N ILE A 129 -13.16 21.94 24.20
CA ILE A 129 -12.41 21.66 22.96
C ILE A 129 -12.47 22.83 21.98
N CYS A 130 -13.64 23.46 21.82
CA CYS A 130 -13.85 24.60 20.93
C CYS A 130 -13.44 25.95 21.54
N SER A 131 -12.96 25.97 22.79
CA SER A 131 -12.36 27.20 23.34
C SER A 131 -11.13 27.58 22.52
N SER A 132 -10.96 28.87 22.21
CA SER A 132 -9.95 29.32 21.24
C SER A 132 -8.53 28.91 21.61
N ASN A 133 -8.19 28.90 22.90
CA ASN A 133 -6.87 28.54 23.40
C ASN A 133 -6.65 27.03 23.29
N ILE A 134 -7.53 26.22 23.91
CA ILE A 134 -7.41 24.75 23.89
C ILE A 134 -7.45 24.21 22.46
N LYS A 135 -8.28 24.77 21.58
CA LYS A 135 -8.37 24.33 20.18
C LYS A 135 -7.03 24.46 19.45
N GLY A 136 -6.34 25.58 19.64
CA GLY A 136 -5.02 25.81 19.04
C GLY A 136 -3.96 24.91 19.67
N ASP A 137 -3.89 24.91 21.00
CA ASP A 137 -2.92 24.15 21.78
C ASP A 137 -3.06 22.65 21.55
N LEU A 138 -4.28 22.13 21.40
CA LEU A 138 -4.53 20.72 21.10
C LEU A 138 -4.02 20.32 19.72
N LYS A 139 -4.28 21.13 18.69
CA LYS A 139 -3.74 20.85 17.35
C LYS A 139 -2.22 20.88 17.36
N PHE A 140 -1.63 21.86 18.05
CA PHE A 140 -0.18 21.97 18.21
C PHE A 140 0.39 20.76 18.95
N ALA A 141 -0.21 20.37 20.07
CA ALA A 141 0.20 19.22 20.87
C ALA A 141 0.19 17.91 20.08
N VAL A 142 -0.83 17.66 19.26
CA VAL A 142 -0.86 16.48 18.37
C VAL A 142 0.30 16.50 17.39
N MET A 143 0.60 17.67 16.79
CA MET A 143 1.71 17.80 15.85
C MET A 143 3.06 17.61 16.54
N GLU A 144 3.26 18.21 17.71
CA GLU A 144 4.51 18.12 18.47
C GLU A 144 4.78 16.67 18.92
N MET A 145 3.80 15.99 19.49
CA MET A 145 3.95 14.59 19.92
C MET A 145 4.34 13.67 18.76
N VAL A 146 3.70 13.84 17.59
CA VAL A 146 4.03 13.05 16.39
C VAL A 146 5.42 13.40 15.86
N GLN A 147 5.78 14.69 15.85
CA GLN A 147 7.08 15.15 15.38
C GLN A 147 8.22 14.64 16.27
N ALA A 148 8.09 14.80 17.58
CA ALA A 148 9.07 14.33 18.57
C ALA A 148 9.35 12.83 18.41
N GLU A 149 8.31 12.01 18.25
CA GLU A 149 8.50 10.58 18.02
C GLU A 149 9.22 10.26 16.70
N ARG A 150 8.95 11.01 15.63
CA ARG A 150 9.63 10.83 14.33
C ARG A 150 11.10 11.21 14.37
N GLU A 151 11.45 12.14 15.25
CA GLU A 151 12.82 12.55 15.56
C GLU A 151 13.54 11.56 16.49
N GLY A 152 12.82 10.54 16.98
CA GLY A 152 13.36 9.46 17.82
C GLY A 152 13.21 9.71 19.32
N GLU A 153 12.45 10.72 19.72
CA GLU A 153 12.16 10.97 21.13
C GLU A 153 11.15 9.94 21.68
N GLY A 154 11.36 9.56 22.94
CA GLY A 154 10.45 8.63 23.64
C GLY A 154 9.20 9.36 24.10
N ILE A 155 8.07 9.14 23.42
CA ILE A 155 6.77 9.70 23.81
C ILE A 155 5.88 8.67 24.54
N ASN A 156 4.87 9.18 25.25
CA ASN A 156 3.82 8.34 25.82
C ASN A 156 2.77 7.98 24.74
N ARG A 157 2.91 6.82 24.08
CA ARG A 157 1.96 6.34 23.05
C ARG A 157 0.54 6.12 23.59
N ASP A 158 0.41 5.70 24.86
CA ASP A 158 -0.91 5.53 25.49
C ASP A 158 -1.66 6.86 25.61
N LEU A 159 -0.94 7.97 25.79
CA LEU A 159 -1.53 9.30 25.82
C LEU A 159 -2.18 9.65 24.48
N MET A 160 -1.47 9.41 23.37
CA MET A 160 -1.97 9.63 22.01
C MET A 160 -3.17 8.73 21.70
N LYS A 161 -3.12 7.47 22.11
CA LYS A 161 -4.22 6.52 21.96
C LYS A 161 -5.47 6.94 22.74
N ASN A 162 -5.31 7.35 24.00
CA ASN A 162 -6.40 7.83 24.83
C ASN A 162 -7.00 9.13 24.29
N LEU A 163 -6.16 10.03 23.78
CA LEU A 163 -6.59 11.27 23.12
C LEU A 163 -7.43 10.97 21.87
N ALA A 164 -6.92 10.12 20.97
CA ALA A 164 -7.61 9.74 19.75
C ALA A 164 -8.98 9.12 20.05
N LYS A 165 -9.02 8.19 21.02
CA LYS A 165 -10.26 7.57 21.48
C LYS A 165 -11.26 8.60 22.01
N MET A 166 -10.83 9.47 22.91
CA MET A 166 -11.68 10.53 23.47
C MET A 166 -12.27 11.42 22.35
N LEU A 167 -11.45 11.81 21.38
CA LEU A 167 -11.92 12.66 20.27
C LEU A 167 -12.88 11.91 19.33
N MET A 168 -12.70 10.60 19.14
CA MET A 168 -13.64 9.76 18.38
C MET A 168 -14.99 9.61 19.09
N ASP A 169 -14.99 9.52 20.42
CA ASP A 169 -16.22 9.46 21.23
C ASP A 169 -17.07 10.74 21.09
N PHE A 170 -16.46 11.87 20.69
CA PHE A 170 -17.15 13.13 20.38
C PHE A 170 -17.72 13.20 18.97
N GLY A 171 -17.45 12.18 18.14
CA GLY A 171 -17.92 12.07 16.77
C GLY A 171 -16.87 12.46 15.72
N HIS A 172 -17.15 12.02 14.49
CA HIS A 172 -16.20 12.07 13.37
C HIS A 172 -15.65 13.48 13.08
N SER A 173 -16.49 14.53 13.14
CA SER A 173 -16.05 15.88 12.81
C SER A 173 -15.02 16.42 13.79
N VAL A 174 -15.17 16.15 15.09
CA VAL A 174 -14.25 16.65 16.13
C VAL A 174 -12.92 15.93 16.02
N TYR A 175 -12.95 14.60 15.91
CA TYR A 175 -11.76 13.79 15.69
C TYR A 175 -11.00 14.19 14.42
N GLN A 176 -11.70 14.38 13.30
CA GLN A 176 -11.07 14.77 12.05
C GLN A 176 -10.35 16.11 12.20
N GLU A 177 -11.01 17.12 12.79
CA GLU A 177 -10.45 18.47 12.89
C GLU A 177 -9.31 18.57 13.92
N MET A 178 -9.41 17.86 15.04
CA MET A 178 -8.49 17.99 16.17
C MET A 178 -7.31 17.01 16.12
N PHE A 179 -7.45 15.86 15.43
CA PHE A 179 -6.43 14.82 15.41
C PHE A 179 -5.98 14.46 13.98
N GLU A 180 -6.90 14.00 13.12
CA GLU A 180 -6.54 13.48 11.79
C GLU A 180 -5.87 14.55 10.92
N GLN A 181 -6.45 15.75 10.86
CA GLN A 181 -5.92 16.83 10.02
C GLN A 181 -4.55 17.35 10.50
N PRO A 182 -4.34 17.65 11.81
CA PRO A 182 -3.01 17.98 12.32
C PRO A 182 -1.97 16.88 12.06
N PHE A 183 -2.35 15.61 12.25
CA PHE A 183 -1.47 14.46 11.98
C PHE A 183 -1.04 14.42 10.51
N ILE A 184 -1.99 14.52 9.58
CA ILE A 184 -1.70 14.54 8.14
C ILE A 184 -0.83 15.75 7.79
N MET A 185 -1.15 16.93 8.33
CA MET A 185 -0.42 18.17 8.06
C MET A 185 1.05 18.07 8.47
N ILE A 186 1.35 17.57 9.68
CA ILE A 186 2.74 17.39 10.11
C ILE A 186 3.47 16.32 9.29
N SER A 187 2.76 15.27 8.84
CA SER A 187 3.29 14.26 7.91
C SER A 187 3.71 14.88 6.58
N THR A 188 2.85 15.70 5.97
CA THR A 188 3.15 16.38 4.72
C THR A 188 4.33 17.34 4.87
N ASN A 189 4.36 18.12 5.95
CA ASN A 189 5.42 19.11 6.19
C ASN A 189 6.79 18.48 6.43
N LEU A 190 6.85 17.26 6.98
CA LEU A 190 8.10 16.55 7.21
C LEU A 190 8.56 15.79 5.97
N TYR A 191 7.70 14.94 5.41
CA TYR A 191 8.13 14.00 4.37
C TYR A 191 8.30 14.65 2.99
N THR A 192 7.64 15.78 2.71
CA THR A 192 7.81 16.48 1.43
C THR A 192 9.26 16.94 1.23
N PRO A 193 9.84 17.79 2.10
CA PRO A 193 11.24 18.21 1.96
C PRO A 193 12.23 17.04 2.12
N GLU A 194 11.96 16.07 3.01
CA GLU A 194 12.81 14.87 3.15
C GLU A 194 12.86 14.09 1.82
N SER A 195 11.73 13.91 1.15
CA SER A 195 11.68 13.21 -0.15
C SER A 195 12.49 13.93 -1.23
N GLU A 196 12.40 15.27 -1.29
CA GLU A 196 13.13 16.07 -2.26
C GLU A 196 14.64 16.06 -1.98
N GLU A 197 15.04 16.20 -0.72
CA GLU A 197 16.44 16.13 -0.31
C GLU A 197 17.05 14.76 -0.64
N LEU A 198 16.32 13.68 -0.33
CA LEU A 198 16.76 12.32 -0.63
C LEU A 198 16.94 12.11 -2.14
N MET A 199 15.99 12.59 -2.95
CA MET A 199 16.04 12.47 -4.42
C MET A 199 17.21 13.24 -5.04
N ASN A 200 17.57 14.38 -4.47
CA ASN A 200 18.62 15.24 -5.01
C ASN A 200 20.04 14.80 -4.61
N ASN A 201 20.19 14.19 -3.42
CA ASN A 201 21.50 13.97 -2.81
C ASN A 201 21.94 12.50 -2.77
N TYR A 202 21.03 11.54 -2.98
CA TYR A 202 21.31 10.11 -2.82
C TYR A 202 20.92 9.29 -4.04
N ASP A 203 21.43 8.06 -4.12
CA ASP A 203 21.08 7.13 -5.17
C ASP A 203 19.70 6.48 -4.95
N CYS A 204 19.21 5.80 -5.98
CA CYS A 204 17.89 5.19 -5.98
C CYS A 204 17.78 4.10 -4.91
N GLU A 205 18.83 3.28 -4.77
CA GLU A 205 18.88 2.18 -3.81
C GLU A 205 18.77 2.68 -2.36
N TYR A 206 19.48 3.75 -2.02
CA TYR A 206 19.40 4.39 -0.70
C TYR A 206 18.04 5.06 -0.49
N TYR A 207 17.54 5.80 -1.49
CA TYR A 207 16.21 6.41 -1.43
C TYR A 207 15.14 5.37 -1.07
N LEU A 208 15.10 4.25 -1.81
CA LEU A 208 14.13 3.18 -1.59
C LEU A 208 14.23 2.59 -0.17
N LYS A 209 15.45 2.40 0.35
CA LYS A 209 15.67 1.90 1.72
C LYS A 209 15.08 2.83 2.77
N ILE A 210 15.29 4.13 2.62
CA ILE A 210 14.73 5.12 3.53
C ILE A 210 13.21 5.17 3.40
N THR A 211 12.66 5.16 2.18
CA THR A 211 11.21 5.12 1.96
C THR A 211 10.55 3.91 2.61
N GLU A 212 11.10 2.70 2.44
CA GLU A 212 10.60 1.48 3.08
C GLU A 212 10.62 1.59 4.60
N ARG A 213 11.74 2.08 5.16
CA ARG A 213 11.87 2.28 6.61
C ARG A 213 10.82 3.27 7.14
N ARG A 214 10.69 4.45 6.52
CA ARG A 214 9.72 5.48 6.94
C ARG A 214 8.28 4.97 6.88
N LEU A 215 7.95 4.22 5.83
CA LEU A 215 6.62 3.65 5.67
C LEU A 215 6.31 2.62 6.76
N ASN A 216 7.26 1.75 7.12
CA ASN A 216 7.08 0.78 8.20
C ASN A 216 6.97 1.47 9.56
N GLU A 217 7.82 2.46 9.85
CA GLU A 217 7.75 3.28 11.07
C GLU A 217 6.38 3.95 11.22
N GLU A 218 5.82 4.47 10.11
CA GLU A 218 4.50 5.11 10.13
C GLU A 218 3.37 4.09 10.31
N ILE A 219 3.44 2.92 9.66
CA ILE A 219 2.45 1.84 9.83
C ILE A 219 2.39 1.40 11.30
N GLU A 220 3.55 1.17 11.92
CA GLU A 220 3.63 0.81 13.34
C GLU A 220 3.07 1.92 14.23
N ARG A 221 3.49 3.17 14.02
CA ARG A 221 3.03 4.33 14.79
C ARG A 221 1.50 4.46 14.78
N VAL A 222 0.91 4.47 13.58
CA VAL A 222 -0.54 4.69 13.48
C VAL A 222 -1.31 3.49 14.05
N SER A 223 -0.78 2.28 13.91
CA SER A 223 -1.40 1.08 14.52
C SER A 223 -1.35 1.07 16.04
N ASP A 224 -0.36 1.73 16.66
CA ASP A 224 -0.29 1.88 18.12
C ASP A 224 -1.25 2.95 18.64
N TYR A 225 -1.40 4.04 17.90
CA TYR A 225 -2.27 5.16 18.28
C TYR A 225 -3.74 4.85 18.05
N LEU A 226 -4.07 4.21 16.93
CA LEU A 226 -5.44 4.08 16.43
C LEU A 226 -5.88 2.60 16.44
N ASP A 227 -6.94 2.29 17.18
CA ASP A 227 -7.52 0.94 17.18
C ASP A 227 -8.26 0.67 15.87
N VAL A 228 -7.72 -0.25 15.05
CA VAL A 228 -8.24 -0.61 13.72
C VAL A 228 -9.70 -1.10 13.76
N LYS A 229 -10.19 -1.55 14.92
CA LYS A 229 -11.60 -1.96 15.09
C LYS A 229 -12.58 -0.79 15.01
N HIS A 230 -12.10 0.44 15.13
CA HIS A 230 -12.93 1.63 15.02
C HIS A 230 -13.00 2.11 13.56
N ASP A 231 -14.21 2.30 13.03
CA ASP A 231 -14.42 2.66 11.61
C ASP A 231 -13.68 3.95 11.19
N PHE A 232 -13.56 4.93 12.10
CA PHE A 232 -12.84 6.17 11.81
C PHE A 232 -11.32 5.96 11.81
N ALA A 233 -10.82 5.11 12.71
CA ALA A 233 -9.39 4.80 12.82
C ALA A 233 -8.86 4.15 11.54
N ALA A 234 -9.57 3.13 11.02
CA ALA A 234 -9.18 2.44 9.79
C ALA A 234 -9.07 3.41 8.58
N LYS A 235 -10.01 4.36 8.48
CA LYS A 235 -9.99 5.39 7.42
C LYS A 235 -8.84 6.38 7.60
N SER A 236 -8.56 6.81 8.83
CA SER A 236 -7.43 7.70 9.11
C SER A 236 -6.09 7.02 8.85
N ILE A 237 -5.94 5.75 9.25
CA ILE A 237 -4.76 4.94 8.93
C ILE A 237 -4.52 4.95 7.43
N ALA A 238 -5.53 4.61 6.63
CA ALA A 238 -5.41 4.61 5.18
C ALA A 238 -5.01 5.99 4.62
N LYS A 239 -5.62 7.09 5.11
CA LYS A 239 -5.27 8.44 4.66
C LYS A 239 -3.83 8.84 5.01
N ILE A 240 -3.39 8.56 6.24
CA ILE A 240 -2.04 8.90 6.71
C ILE A 240 -1.00 8.13 5.89
N ILE A 241 -1.20 6.82 5.70
CA ILE A 241 -0.29 6.00 4.89
C ILE A 241 -0.28 6.45 3.43
N ASN A 242 -1.45 6.77 2.86
CA ASN A 242 -1.55 7.26 1.48
C ASN A 242 -0.82 8.60 1.28
N VAL A 243 -0.75 9.46 2.30
CA VAL A 243 0.05 10.70 2.23
C VAL A 243 1.53 10.38 2.04
N LEU A 244 2.08 9.42 2.78
CA LEU A 244 3.47 8.99 2.61
C LEU A 244 3.70 8.30 1.27
N GLU A 245 2.77 7.43 0.84
CA GLU A 245 2.85 6.76 -0.46
C GLU A 245 2.86 7.78 -1.61
N ASN A 246 2.01 8.80 -1.55
CA ASN A 246 1.98 9.86 -2.56
C ASN A 246 3.28 10.68 -2.59
N ILE A 247 3.76 11.12 -1.42
CA ILE A 247 4.93 12.00 -1.31
C ILE A 247 6.21 11.22 -1.66
N MET A 248 6.41 10.06 -1.04
CA MET A 248 7.67 9.32 -1.13
C MET A 248 7.74 8.39 -2.35
N ILE A 249 6.61 7.96 -2.92
CA ILE A 249 6.59 6.99 -4.02
C ILE A 249 6.00 7.62 -5.28
N GLU A 250 4.72 8.00 -5.26
CA GLU A 250 4.01 8.43 -6.49
C GLU A 250 4.64 9.67 -7.13
N THR A 251 5.05 10.66 -6.33
CA THR A 251 5.68 11.90 -6.81
C THR A 251 6.97 11.63 -7.57
N HIS A 252 7.74 10.61 -7.17
CA HIS A 252 9.11 10.39 -7.65
C HIS A 252 9.28 9.13 -8.49
N MET A 253 8.23 8.31 -8.66
CA MET A 253 8.33 6.99 -9.28
C MET A 253 8.94 7.01 -10.68
N ASP A 254 8.61 8.02 -11.50
CA ASP A 254 9.14 8.18 -12.86
C ASP A 254 10.66 8.44 -12.86
N THR A 255 11.15 9.23 -11.92
CA THR A 255 12.58 9.51 -11.77
C THR A 255 13.32 8.28 -11.25
N LEU A 256 12.75 7.57 -10.28
CA LEU A 256 13.34 6.36 -9.70
C LEU A 256 13.50 5.24 -10.73
N VAL A 257 12.48 4.97 -11.56
CA VAL A 257 12.60 3.94 -12.61
C VAL A 257 13.59 4.34 -13.70
N ARG A 258 13.63 5.63 -14.08
CA ARG A 258 14.58 6.11 -15.10
C ARG A 258 16.03 6.10 -14.63
N SER A 259 16.27 6.44 -13.37
CA SER A 259 17.63 6.59 -12.82
C SER A 259 18.21 5.30 -12.24
N GLY A 260 17.37 4.46 -11.62
CA GLY A 260 17.83 3.32 -10.82
C GLY A 260 17.46 1.95 -11.35
N LEU A 261 16.27 1.75 -11.93
CA LEU A 261 15.78 0.40 -12.28
C LEU A 261 16.73 -0.35 -13.22
N VAL A 262 17.15 0.29 -14.31
CA VAL A 262 18.06 -0.33 -15.29
C VAL A 262 19.40 -0.68 -14.64
N ARG A 263 19.96 0.22 -13.82
CA ARG A 263 21.22 -0.03 -13.11
C ARG A 263 21.11 -1.22 -12.16
N MET A 264 20.01 -1.33 -11.42
CA MET A 264 19.77 -2.45 -10.51
C MET A 264 19.62 -3.78 -11.27
N ILE A 265 19.00 -3.77 -12.45
CA ILE A 265 18.91 -4.93 -13.35
C ILE A 265 20.30 -5.35 -13.82
N GLU A 266 21.09 -4.41 -14.35
CA GLU A 266 22.42 -4.67 -14.90
C GLU A 266 23.38 -5.23 -13.83
N HIS A 267 23.31 -4.73 -12.60
CA HIS A 267 24.21 -5.11 -11.49
C HIS A 267 23.64 -6.18 -10.54
N ASP A 268 22.59 -6.90 -10.93
CA ASP A 268 22.03 -8.02 -10.15
C ASP A 268 21.60 -7.63 -8.71
N LYS A 269 21.07 -6.42 -8.53
CA LYS A 269 20.63 -5.89 -7.22
C LYS A 269 19.23 -6.38 -6.84
N TYR A 270 19.07 -7.69 -6.67
CA TYR A 270 17.77 -8.33 -6.47
C TYR A 270 17.00 -7.85 -5.22
N ASP A 271 17.69 -7.55 -4.12
CA ASP A 271 17.05 -7.03 -2.90
C ASP A 271 16.50 -5.61 -3.10
N ASP A 272 17.24 -4.77 -3.81
CA ASP A 272 16.82 -3.39 -4.10
C ASP A 272 15.69 -3.37 -5.15
N LEU A 273 15.71 -4.29 -6.13
CA LEU A 273 14.60 -4.53 -7.05
C LEU A 273 13.34 -4.99 -6.30
N ALA A 274 13.49 -5.85 -5.29
CA ALA A 274 12.36 -6.32 -4.48
C ALA A 274 11.73 -5.16 -3.72
N ARG A 275 12.56 -4.29 -3.14
CA ARG A 275 12.10 -3.08 -2.47
C ARG A 275 11.38 -2.13 -3.41
N MET A 276 11.94 -1.87 -4.59
CA MET A 276 11.29 -1.05 -5.61
C MET A 276 9.91 -1.62 -5.97
N TYR A 277 9.82 -2.93 -6.24
CA TYR A 277 8.55 -3.57 -6.58
C TYR A 277 7.51 -3.48 -5.45
N ASN A 278 7.91 -3.78 -4.22
CA ASN A 278 7.04 -3.77 -3.05
C ASN A 278 6.55 -2.36 -2.69
N LEU A 279 7.32 -1.32 -2.98
CA LEU A 279 6.89 0.07 -2.83
C LEU A 279 5.96 0.49 -3.97
N PHE A 280 6.31 0.19 -5.22
CA PHE A 280 5.56 0.64 -6.38
C PHE A 280 4.19 -0.04 -6.52
N ARG A 281 4.02 -1.26 -5.99
CA ARG A 281 2.70 -1.93 -5.99
C ARG A 281 1.65 -1.22 -5.13
N ARG A 282 2.09 -0.33 -4.24
CA ARG A 282 1.24 0.38 -3.28
C ARG A 282 0.54 1.59 -3.90
N VAL A 283 1.12 2.14 -4.96
CA VAL A 283 0.59 3.31 -5.66
C VAL A 283 -0.04 2.92 -7.01
N PRO A 284 -1.04 3.68 -7.49
CA PRO A 284 -1.57 3.53 -8.83
C PRO A 284 -0.45 3.63 -9.88
N GLU A 285 -0.59 2.89 -10.99
CA GLU A 285 0.38 2.86 -12.10
C GLU A 285 1.82 2.41 -11.78
N GLY A 286 2.23 2.23 -10.51
CA GLY A 286 3.61 1.91 -10.17
C GLY A 286 4.12 0.61 -10.82
N ILE A 287 3.32 -0.47 -10.80
CA ILE A 287 3.67 -1.72 -11.50
C ILE A 287 3.81 -1.51 -13.01
N ASN A 288 2.96 -0.68 -13.61
CA ASN A 288 3.02 -0.38 -15.05
C ASN A 288 4.31 0.37 -15.40
N LYS A 289 4.79 1.27 -14.52
CA LYS A 289 6.06 1.99 -14.71
C LYS A 289 7.26 1.04 -14.70
N ILE A 290 7.33 0.13 -13.73
CA ILE A 290 8.37 -0.91 -13.67
C ILE A 290 8.31 -1.77 -14.94
N PHE A 291 7.12 -2.26 -15.28
CA PHE A 291 6.89 -3.10 -16.45
C PHE A 291 7.38 -2.42 -17.74
N ASN A 292 7.01 -1.16 -17.97
CA ASN A 292 7.36 -0.43 -19.19
C ASN A 292 8.88 -0.22 -19.33
N VAL A 293 9.56 0.19 -18.26
CA VAL A 293 11.01 0.43 -18.30
C VAL A 293 11.79 -0.88 -18.40
N MET A 294 11.39 -1.90 -17.64
CA MET A 294 12.00 -3.24 -17.68
C MET A 294 11.88 -3.85 -19.09
N ASN A 295 10.71 -3.75 -19.72
CA ASN A 295 10.51 -4.22 -21.10
C ASN A 295 11.24 -3.38 -22.13
N SER A 296 11.31 -2.06 -21.95
CA SER A 296 12.13 -1.22 -22.83
C SER A 296 13.60 -1.61 -22.75
N HIS A 297 14.12 -2.00 -21.57
CA HIS A 297 15.49 -2.46 -21.40
C HIS A 297 15.73 -3.83 -22.07
N PHE A 298 14.95 -4.85 -21.70
CA PHE A 298 15.08 -6.20 -22.26
C PHE A 298 14.54 -6.34 -23.70
N GLY A 299 13.93 -5.29 -24.25
CA GLY A 299 13.35 -5.28 -25.59
C GLY A 299 14.27 -4.71 -26.66
N LYS A 300 15.41 -4.14 -26.28
CA LYS A 300 16.32 -3.45 -27.21
C LYS A 300 16.81 -4.39 -28.31
N THR A 301 17.36 -5.54 -27.93
CA THR A 301 17.87 -6.57 -28.85
C THR A 301 16.83 -6.96 -29.89
N VAL A 302 15.61 -7.28 -29.44
CA VAL A 302 14.51 -7.69 -30.34
C VAL A 302 13.98 -6.52 -31.18
N THR A 303 13.96 -5.31 -30.63
CA THR A 303 13.50 -4.12 -31.35
C THR A 303 14.46 -3.76 -32.48
N GLU A 304 15.77 -3.83 -32.21
CA GLU A 304 16.81 -3.63 -33.23
C GLU A 304 16.68 -4.69 -34.33
N LEU A 305 16.55 -5.96 -33.97
CA LEU A 305 16.31 -7.03 -34.94
C LEU A 305 15.04 -6.82 -35.79
N ALA A 306 13.96 -6.33 -35.20
CA ALA A 306 12.69 -6.09 -35.89
C ALA A 306 12.73 -4.89 -36.85
N THR A 307 13.55 -3.88 -36.55
CA THR A 307 13.52 -2.58 -37.23
C THR A 307 14.72 -2.33 -38.14
N HIS A 308 15.88 -2.88 -37.77
CA HIS A 308 17.17 -2.69 -38.44
C HIS A 308 17.93 -4.03 -38.47
N PRO A 309 17.37 -5.09 -39.10
CA PRO A 309 17.99 -6.41 -39.13
C PRO A 309 19.41 -6.37 -39.74
N GLU A 310 19.71 -5.40 -40.60
CA GLU A 310 21.02 -5.20 -41.21
C GLU A 310 22.12 -4.81 -40.22
N ARG A 311 21.76 -4.35 -39.01
CA ARG A 311 22.72 -4.00 -37.95
C ARG A 311 23.09 -5.19 -37.07
N ILE A 312 22.41 -6.32 -37.22
CA ILE A 312 22.75 -7.52 -36.47
C ILE A 312 23.92 -8.20 -37.16
N GLU A 313 25.10 -8.10 -36.56
CA GLU A 313 26.34 -8.69 -37.10
C GLU A 313 26.35 -10.22 -37.00
N ASP A 314 25.80 -10.78 -35.92
CA ASP A 314 25.76 -12.23 -35.67
C ASP A 314 24.36 -12.69 -35.17
N PRO A 315 23.60 -13.45 -35.98
CA PRO A 315 22.34 -14.08 -35.60
C PRO A 315 22.43 -14.99 -34.36
N ILE A 316 23.58 -15.65 -34.15
CA ILE A 316 23.80 -16.58 -33.04
C ILE A 316 23.89 -15.80 -31.73
N ASP A 317 24.70 -14.73 -31.70
CA ASP A 317 24.82 -13.87 -30.53
C ASP A 317 23.49 -13.16 -30.21
N CYS A 318 22.72 -12.80 -31.24
CA CYS A 318 21.38 -12.24 -31.06
C CYS A 318 20.44 -13.19 -30.29
N VAL A 319 20.35 -14.46 -30.70
CA VAL A 319 19.52 -15.45 -30.00
C VAL A 319 20.06 -15.78 -28.62
N GLN A 320 21.39 -15.82 -28.45
CA GLN A 320 22.01 -15.99 -27.14
C GLN A 320 21.61 -14.87 -26.17
N ASN A 321 21.68 -13.61 -26.62
CA ASN A 321 21.25 -12.45 -25.84
C ASN A 321 19.77 -12.56 -25.44
N ILE A 322 18.87 -12.96 -26.35
CA ILE A 322 17.44 -13.15 -26.05
C ILE A 322 17.24 -14.21 -24.96
N LEU A 323 18.00 -15.32 -25.00
CA LEU A 323 17.94 -16.36 -23.98
C LEU A 323 18.44 -15.87 -22.61
N ASP A 324 19.54 -15.12 -22.60
CA ASP A 324 20.15 -14.58 -21.38
C ASP A 324 19.27 -13.50 -20.74
N GLU A 325 18.67 -12.62 -21.56
CA GLU A 325 17.66 -11.65 -21.14
C GLU A 325 16.43 -12.33 -20.54
N LYS A 326 15.98 -13.45 -21.12
CA LYS A 326 14.87 -14.24 -20.56
C LYS A 326 15.25 -14.81 -19.19
N GLU A 327 16.41 -15.44 -19.08
CA GLU A 327 16.86 -16.04 -17.82
C GLU A 327 17.02 -14.98 -16.71
N LYS A 328 17.60 -13.82 -17.05
CA LYS A 328 17.72 -12.68 -16.13
C LYS A 328 16.35 -12.20 -15.64
N ARG A 329 15.39 -12.05 -16.56
CA ARG A 329 14.02 -11.64 -16.24
C ARG A 329 13.31 -12.64 -15.33
N ASP A 330 13.42 -13.93 -15.63
CA ASP A 330 12.83 -15.00 -14.81
C ASP A 330 13.42 -14.97 -13.39
N LYS A 331 14.74 -14.76 -13.25
CA LYS A 331 15.40 -14.58 -11.95
C LYS A 331 14.87 -13.38 -11.18
N ILE A 332 14.72 -12.22 -11.83
CA ILE A 332 14.17 -11.02 -11.18
C ILE A 332 12.75 -11.27 -10.68
N ILE A 333 11.90 -11.87 -11.52
CA ILE A 333 10.52 -12.19 -11.14
C ILE A 333 10.48 -13.11 -9.92
N ASN A 334 11.31 -14.15 -9.92
CA ASN A 334 11.34 -15.14 -8.85
C ASN A 334 11.92 -14.60 -7.55
N LEU A 335 13.06 -13.92 -7.62
CA LEU A 335 13.80 -13.47 -6.44
C LEU A 335 13.28 -12.14 -5.88
N SER A 336 12.82 -11.23 -6.74
CA SER A 336 12.49 -9.86 -6.34
C SER A 336 10.98 -9.58 -6.31
N PHE A 337 10.20 -10.20 -7.20
CA PHE A 337 8.78 -9.84 -7.36
C PHE A 337 7.82 -10.83 -6.68
N ASN A 338 8.31 -11.66 -5.75
CA ASN A 338 7.54 -12.64 -4.98
C ASN A 338 6.68 -13.58 -5.85
N ASP A 339 7.17 -13.95 -7.04
CA ASP A 339 6.42 -14.75 -8.02
C ASP A 339 5.02 -14.17 -8.34
N ASP A 340 4.89 -12.84 -8.40
CA ASP A 340 3.60 -12.19 -8.67
C ASP A 340 3.05 -12.58 -10.06
N LEU A 341 1.95 -13.33 -10.03
CA LEU A 341 1.29 -13.86 -11.23
C LEU A 341 0.80 -12.76 -12.18
N LYS A 342 0.51 -11.55 -11.69
CA LYS A 342 0.04 -10.45 -12.53
C LYS A 342 1.17 -9.93 -13.41
N ILE A 343 2.33 -9.62 -12.82
CA ILE A 343 3.48 -9.16 -13.61
C ILE A 343 4.02 -10.28 -14.50
N GLN A 344 4.05 -11.52 -14.02
CA GLN A 344 4.41 -12.69 -14.84
C GLN A 344 3.60 -12.77 -16.13
N LYS A 345 2.25 -12.75 -16.03
CA LYS A 345 1.37 -12.81 -17.21
C LYS A 345 1.60 -11.66 -18.18
N LEU A 346 1.82 -10.45 -17.67
CA LEU A 346 2.12 -9.28 -18.49
C LEU A 346 3.45 -9.44 -19.23
N MET A 347 4.49 -9.90 -18.53
CA MET A 347 5.82 -10.12 -19.10
C MET A 347 5.82 -11.25 -20.13
N ASP A 348 5.12 -12.35 -19.85
CA ASP A 348 4.97 -13.48 -20.78
C ASP A 348 4.26 -13.06 -22.06
N HIS A 349 3.19 -12.28 -21.95
CA HIS A 349 2.47 -11.75 -23.10
C HIS A 349 3.37 -10.86 -23.96
N TRP A 350 4.08 -9.92 -23.33
CA TRP A 350 5.00 -9.03 -24.02
C TRP A 350 6.16 -9.79 -24.68
N PHE A 351 6.78 -10.72 -23.95
CA PHE A 351 7.90 -11.53 -24.45
C PHE A 351 7.47 -12.40 -25.63
N LYS A 352 6.25 -12.97 -25.59
CA LYS A 352 5.69 -13.66 -26.73
C LYS A 352 5.57 -12.75 -27.95
N GLY A 353 5.18 -11.48 -27.77
CA GLY A 353 5.20 -10.48 -28.85
C GLY A 353 6.59 -10.29 -29.44
N CYS A 354 7.60 -10.14 -28.59
CA CYS A 354 9.00 -10.01 -28.98
C CYS A 354 9.51 -11.21 -29.80
N ILE A 355 9.29 -12.43 -29.32
CA ILE A 355 9.73 -13.65 -30.03
C ILE A 355 9.09 -13.81 -31.41
N ASN A 356 7.98 -13.11 -31.68
CA ASN A 356 7.27 -13.15 -32.96
C ASN A 356 7.61 -11.98 -33.89
N ALA A 357 8.60 -11.16 -33.56
CA ALA A 357 9.15 -10.13 -34.44
C ALA A 357 9.72 -10.74 -35.76
N PRO A 358 9.89 -9.94 -36.82
CA PRO A 358 10.59 -10.36 -38.04
C PRO A 358 11.98 -10.94 -37.73
N HIS A 359 12.46 -11.87 -38.58
CA HIS A 359 13.79 -12.50 -38.51
C HIS A 359 14.10 -13.38 -37.28
N VAL A 360 13.40 -13.22 -36.14
CA VAL A 360 13.63 -14.04 -34.93
C VAL A 360 13.50 -15.54 -35.22
N ALA A 361 12.48 -15.96 -35.96
CA ALA A 361 12.26 -17.38 -36.27
C ALA A 361 13.38 -17.99 -37.14
N GLU A 362 13.92 -17.20 -38.07
CA GLU A 362 15.07 -17.57 -38.90
C GLU A 362 16.34 -17.68 -38.05
N PHE A 363 16.60 -16.68 -37.22
CA PHE A 363 17.78 -16.64 -36.35
C PHE A 363 17.76 -17.77 -35.31
N ILE A 364 16.58 -18.13 -34.77
CA ILE A 364 16.45 -19.31 -33.91
C ILE A 364 16.86 -20.58 -34.65
N SER A 365 16.49 -20.73 -35.93
CA SER A 365 16.89 -21.88 -36.74
C SER A 365 18.40 -21.91 -37.01
N GLU A 366 19.01 -20.76 -37.27
CA GLU A 366 20.45 -20.61 -37.46
C GLU A 366 21.24 -20.90 -36.18
N PHE A 367 20.78 -20.38 -35.05
CA PHE A 367 21.35 -20.67 -33.74
C PHE A 367 21.34 -22.17 -33.43
N VAL A 368 20.22 -22.86 -33.69
CA VAL A 368 20.15 -24.32 -33.49
C VAL A 368 21.14 -25.05 -34.39
N ASP A 369 21.24 -24.67 -35.65
CA ASP A 369 22.20 -25.26 -36.59
C ASP A 369 23.64 -25.08 -36.12
N ASP A 370 24.01 -23.88 -35.67
CA ASP A 370 25.35 -23.60 -35.11
C ASP A 370 25.68 -24.50 -33.92
N LYS A 371 24.76 -24.62 -32.96
CA LYS A 371 24.98 -25.46 -31.77
C LYS A 371 25.08 -26.94 -32.11
N LEU A 372 24.31 -27.42 -33.10
CA LEU A 372 24.39 -28.79 -33.59
C LEU A 372 25.69 -29.06 -34.35
N ARG A 373 26.20 -28.09 -35.14
CA ARG A 373 27.47 -28.21 -35.89
C ARG A 373 28.69 -28.22 -34.98
N LYS A 374 28.75 -27.31 -34.00
CA LYS A 374 29.91 -27.12 -33.12
C LYS A 374 30.05 -28.22 -32.06
N GLY A 375 29.01 -29.00 -31.81
CA GLY A 375 29.09 -30.23 -31.00
C GLY A 375 29.74 -30.03 -29.63
N ALA A 376 29.35 -28.97 -28.91
CA ALA A 376 29.80 -28.80 -27.53
C ALA A 376 29.51 -30.09 -26.75
N ASN A 377 30.44 -30.53 -25.90
CA ASN A 377 30.37 -31.77 -25.11
C ASN A 377 28.93 -32.07 -24.71
N GLY A 378 28.31 -33.14 -25.24
CA GLY A 378 26.85 -33.27 -25.43
C GLY A 378 25.89 -32.97 -24.25
N TYR A 379 26.41 -32.85 -23.02
CA TYR A 379 25.69 -32.31 -21.87
C TYR A 379 25.30 -30.84 -22.01
N ASP A 380 26.16 -30.00 -22.60
CA ASP A 380 25.92 -28.56 -22.75
C ASP A 380 24.89 -28.29 -23.88
N VAL A 381 24.94 -29.08 -24.95
CA VAL A 381 24.01 -28.96 -26.09
C VAL A 381 22.57 -29.25 -25.66
N GLU A 382 22.33 -30.28 -24.86
CA GLU A 382 20.98 -30.63 -24.42
C GLU A 382 20.34 -29.53 -23.56
N ILE A 383 21.13 -28.87 -22.69
CA ILE A 383 20.66 -27.71 -21.90
C ILE A 383 20.26 -26.57 -22.84
N VAL A 384 21.10 -26.24 -23.82
CA VAL A 384 20.84 -25.18 -24.79
C VAL A 384 19.62 -25.50 -25.66
N LEU A 385 19.46 -26.73 -26.13
CA LEU A 385 18.27 -27.15 -26.89
C LEU A 385 17.00 -27.00 -26.06
N ASN A 386 17.02 -27.36 -24.78
CA ASN A 386 15.86 -27.15 -23.90
C ASN A 386 15.54 -25.67 -23.71
N LYS A 387 16.54 -24.80 -23.55
CA LYS A 387 16.35 -23.34 -23.49
C LYS A 387 15.75 -22.79 -24.78
N VAL A 388 16.28 -23.17 -25.95
CA VAL A 388 15.78 -22.69 -27.25
C VAL A 388 14.36 -23.19 -27.55
N MET A 389 14.01 -24.40 -27.09
CA MET A 389 12.65 -24.94 -27.24
C MET A 389 11.60 -24.08 -26.53
N VAL A 390 11.98 -23.36 -25.48
CA VAL A 390 11.09 -22.38 -24.84
C VAL A 390 10.75 -21.25 -25.80
N LEU A 391 11.71 -20.74 -26.59
CA LEU A 391 11.45 -19.72 -27.60
C LEU A 391 10.58 -20.26 -28.74
N ILE A 392 10.90 -21.46 -29.23
CA ILE A 392 10.15 -22.13 -30.31
C ILE A 392 8.68 -22.33 -29.94
N ARG A 393 8.40 -22.69 -28.67
CA ARG A 393 7.03 -22.81 -28.13
C ARG A 393 6.24 -21.52 -28.18
N LEU A 394 6.92 -20.37 -28.07
CA LEU A 394 6.30 -19.05 -28.08
C LEU A 394 5.97 -18.54 -29.49
N LEU A 395 6.52 -19.17 -30.54
CA LEU A 395 6.23 -18.81 -31.93
C LEU A 395 4.75 -19.02 -32.28
N PHE A 396 4.15 -18.03 -32.92
CA PHE A 396 2.83 -18.09 -33.52
C PHE A 396 2.83 -19.03 -34.73
N PRO A 397 1.67 -19.57 -35.14
CA PRO A 397 1.58 -20.53 -36.24
C PRO A 397 2.30 -20.09 -37.52
N GLY A 398 2.18 -18.82 -37.92
CA GLY A 398 2.87 -18.29 -39.10
C GLY A 398 4.39 -18.21 -38.95
N ARG A 399 4.90 -17.94 -37.75
CA ARG A 399 6.35 -17.93 -37.47
C ARG A 399 6.92 -19.33 -37.34
N LYS A 400 6.12 -20.30 -36.88
CA LYS A 400 6.47 -21.72 -36.88
C LYS A 400 6.73 -22.24 -38.30
N VAL A 401 5.88 -21.90 -39.28
CA VAL A 401 6.11 -22.29 -40.68
C VAL A 401 7.42 -21.73 -41.24
N LEU A 402 7.76 -20.48 -40.91
CA LEU A 402 9.05 -19.90 -41.30
C LEU A 402 10.22 -20.68 -40.67
N PHE A 403 10.16 -20.94 -39.37
CA PHE A 403 11.15 -21.76 -38.67
C PHE A 403 11.30 -23.15 -39.33
N GLU A 404 10.19 -23.83 -39.66
CA GLU A 404 10.21 -25.14 -40.33
C GLU A 404 11.00 -25.09 -41.66
N SER A 405 10.79 -24.05 -42.46
CA SER A 405 11.48 -23.87 -43.74
C SER A 405 12.99 -23.69 -43.57
N HIS A 406 13.41 -22.77 -42.70
CA HIS A 406 14.83 -22.52 -42.43
C HIS A 406 15.50 -23.74 -41.78
N TYR A 407 14.82 -24.42 -40.85
CA TYR A 407 15.37 -25.59 -40.17
C TYR A 407 15.63 -26.73 -41.14
N LYS A 408 14.68 -27.01 -42.05
CA LYS A 408 14.86 -28.00 -43.12
C LYS A 408 16.04 -27.66 -44.03
N GLN A 409 16.20 -26.39 -44.38
CA GLN A 409 17.33 -25.95 -45.19
C GLN A 409 18.66 -26.19 -44.46
N HIS A 410 18.80 -25.71 -43.23
CA HIS A 410 20.03 -25.87 -42.44
C HIS A 410 20.37 -27.35 -42.19
N MET A 411 19.37 -28.20 -41.92
CA MET A 411 19.57 -29.63 -41.75
C MET A 411 20.09 -30.30 -43.03
N ARG A 412 19.59 -29.92 -44.22
CA ARG A 412 20.13 -30.40 -45.51
C ARG A 412 21.59 -30.00 -45.68
N GLU A 413 21.92 -28.73 -45.45
CA GLU A 413 23.28 -28.20 -45.60
C GLU A 413 24.27 -28.85 -44.63
N ARG A 414 23.86 -29.05 -43.37
CA ARG A 414 24.67 -29.72 -42.34
C ARG A 414 24.95 -31.19 -42.66
N PHE A 415 24.01 -31.88 -43.31
CA PHE A 415 24.23 -33.26 -43.76
C PHE A 415 25.07 -33.33 -45.03
N LEU A 416 24.87 -32.41 -45.98
CA LEU A 416 25.64 -32.31 -47.23
C LEU A 416 27.12 -31.96 -46.98
N SER A 417 27.41 -31.07 -46.03
CA SER A 417 28.77 -30.66 -45.68
C SER A 417 29.62 -31.75 -45.02
N GLY A 418 29.06 -32.96 -44.80
CA GLY A 418 29.78 -34.07 -44.19
C GLY A 418 30.00 -33.95 -42.67
N ILE A 419 29.68 -32.79 -42.09
CA ILE A 419 29.70 -32.54 -40.64
C ILE A 419 28.69 -33.47 -39.93
N GLY A 420 27.54 -33.75 -40.55
CA GLY A 420 26.56 -34.73 -40.07
C GLY A 420 27.07 -36.18 -39.89
N ARG A 421 28.28 -36.53 -40.39
CA ARG A 421 28.91 -37.83 -40.11
C ARG A 421 29.56 -37.91 -38.72
N TYR A 422 29.79 -36.77 -38.06
CA TYR A 422 30.48 -36.66 -36.78
C TYR A 422 29.72 -35.86 -35.71
N VAL A 423 28.63 -35.15 -36.05
CA VAL A 423 27.65 -34.66 -35.05
C VAL A 423 27.08 -35.89 -34.33
N PRO A 424 26.98 -35.91 -32.98
CA PRO A 424 26.41 -37.05 -32.29
C PRO A 424 24.99 -37.24 -32.79
N ALA A 425 24.69 -38.34 -33.48
CA ALA A 425 23.35 -38.67 -33.95
C ALA A 425 22.29 -38.52 -32.85
N TYR A 426 22.70 -38.61 -31.59
CA TYR A 426 21.90 -38.32 -30.41
C TYR A 426 21.32 -36.90 -30.34
N ALA A 427 22.10 -35.84 -30.60
CA ALA A 427 21.62 -34.45 -30.48
C ALA A 427 20.55 -34.12 -31.54
N GLU A 428 20.72 -34.63 -32.77
CA GLU A 428 19.73 -34.52 -33.84
C GLU A 428 18.44 -35.26 -33.49
N ILE A 429 18.56 -36.51 -33.01
CA ILE A 429 17.40 -37.31 -32.57
C ILE A 429 16.67 -36.58 -31.45
N SER A 430 17.42 -36.08 -30.44
CA SER A 430 16.89 -35.34 -29.30
C SER A 430 16.14 -34.08 -29.74
N MET A 431 16.67 -33.34 -30.71
CA MET A 431 15.99 -32.15 -31.24
C MET A 431 14.71 -32.51 -31.99
N ILE A 432 14.73 -33.53 -32.86
CA ILE A 432 13.53 -34.00 -33.57
C ILE A 432 12.45 -34.45 -32.57
N GLU A 433 12.82 -35.19 -31.53
CA GLU A 433 11.89 -35.62 -30.46
C GLU A 433 11.25 -34.43 -29.73
N LYS A 434 11.98 -33.34 -29.51
CA LYS A 434 11.44 -32.10 -28.94
C LYS A 434 10.49 -31.41 -29.91
N LEU A 435 10.86 -31.32 -31.19
CA LEU A 435 10.03 -30.70 -32.24
C LEU A 435 8.72 -31.45 -32.47
N LYS A 436 8.69 -32.79 -32.32
CA LYS A 436 7.46 -33.61 -32.42
C LYS A 436 6.35 -33.19 -31.47
N LYS A 437 6.69 -32.57 -30.34
CA LYS A 437 5.70 -32.08 -29.36
C LYS A 437 5.07 -30.75 -29.77
N GLU A 438 5.72 -29.99 -30.65
CA GLU A 438 5.38 -28.59 -30.94
C GLU A 438 4.92 -28.33 -32.37
N PHE A 439 5.23 -29.25 -33.30
CA PHE A 439 5.00 -29.13 -34.73
C PHE A 439 4.19 -30.30 -35.29
N SER A 440 3.79 -30.19 -36.56
CA SER A 440 2.99 -31.20 -37.24
C SER A 440 3.75 -32.51 -37.44
N HIS A 441 3.00 -33.63 -37.44
CA HIS A 441 3.55 -34.94 -37.77
C HIS A 441 4.20 -34.98 -39.16
N GLN A 442 3.64 -34.24 -40.12
CA GLN A 442 4.19 -34.13 -41.47
C GLN A 442 5.61 -33.54 -41.43
N PHE A 443 5.77 -32.37 -40.81
CA PHE A 443 7.08 -31.72 -40.67
C PHE A 443 8.09 -32.65 -40.01
N THR A 444 7.75 -33.28 -38.88
CA THR A 444 8.70 -34.14 -38.18
C THR A 444 9.02 -35.43 -38.92
N SER A 445 8.07 -35.99 -39.69
CA SER A 445 8.32 -37.17 -40.53
C SER A 445 9.31 -36.87 -41.65
N GLU A 446 9.26 -35.67 -42.23
CA GLU A 446 10.23 -35.20 -43.21
C GLU A 446 11.65 -35.13 -42.60
N LEU A 447 11.79 -34.59 -41.38
CA LEU A 447 13.08 -34.53 -40.69
C LEU A 447 13.64 -35.93 -40.38
N GLU A 448 12.78 -36.87 -39.96
CA GLU A 448 13.17 -38.25 -39.71
C GLU A 448 13.63 -38.97 -40.98
N ALA A 449 12.95 -38.75 -42.10
CA ALA A 449 13.35 -39.26 -43.40
C ALA A 449 14.74 -38.71 -43.79
N MET A 450 14.94 -37.41 -43.69
CA MET A 450 16.23 -36.76 -43.96
C MET A 450 17.36 -37.33 -43.08
N LEU A 451 17.10 -37.57 -41.78
CA LEU A 451 18.07 -38.19 -40.88
C LEU A 451 18.37 -39.65 -41.24
N SER A 452 17.36 -40.43 -41.64
CA SER A 452 17.52 -41.80 -42.13
C SER A 452 18.38 -41.84 -43.39
N ASP A 453 18.12 -40.95 -44.34
CA ASP A 453 18.79 -40.89 -45.63
C ASP A 453 20.26 -40.47 -45.47
N ALA A 454 20.53 -39.49 -44.59
CA ALA A 454 21.88 -39.12 -44.19
C ALA A 454 22.66 -40.30 -43.56
N LYS A 455 22.02 -41.10 -42.68
CA LYS A 455 22.63 -42.30 -42.08
C LYS A 455 22.98 -43.38 -43.12
N LYS A 456 22.19 -43.49 -44.19
CA LYS A 456 22.40 -44.45 -45.29
C LYS A 456 23.42 -43.94 -46.33
N GLY A 457 23.89 -42.70 -46.22
CA GLY A 457 24.77 -42.07 -47.22
C GLY A 457 24.06 -41.71 -48.53
N ILE A 458 22.73 -41.69 -48.52
CA ILE A 458 21.89 -41.38 -49.68
C ILE A 458 21.45 -39.93 -49.49
N ILE A 459 22.23 -38.94 -49.93
CA ILE A 459 21.74 -37.56 -49.91
C ILE A 459 21.03 -37.29 -51.24
N THR A 460 19.72 -37.52 -51.26
CA THR A 460 18.89 -37.18 -52.42
C THR A 460 18.55 -35.69 -52.40
N HIS A 461 18.97 -34.96 -53.42
CA HIS A 461 18.41 -33.65 -53.76
C HIS A 461 16.91 -33.82 -54.08
N GLY A 462 16.06 -33.28 -53.22
CA GLY A 462 14.61 -33.17 -53.39
C GLY A 462 14.11 -31.93 -52.67
#